data_AF-A0A2E1J2N6-F1
#
_entry.id   AF-A0A2E1J2N6-F1
#
_cell.length_a   1.000
_cell.length_b   1.000
_cell.length_c   1.000
_cell.angle_alpha   90.00
_cell.angle_beta   90.00
_cell.angle_gamma   90.00
#
_symmetry.space_group_name_H-M   'P 1'
#
loop_
_entity.id
_entity.type
_entity.pdbx_description
1 polymer ?
#
loop_
_entity_poly.entity_id
_entity_poly.type
_entity_poly.pdbx_seq_one_letter_code
_entity_poly.pdbx_strand_id
1 'polypeptide(L)'
;MSTLIYISSFLVLIGILVTIHEYGHFIVARMCKVHVQTFSLGMGPIIYKKKDKHGTEFALSALPLGGYVSMITDKLIEVEPEIKNELTPEQLKNTFDSKPKWQRASIMFAGPLANFILAILVFSIVFMNTINPNNVATVKTISSEIEFQSSNVIVEGDEIIGINSQAISDPKDIPLELLSYAGYSGEIEITLKNRESGNEYNSFVFVNDFLGTSELQKDPISSLGIELEYKNLAIIGKVSTDSPAYIAGIRSGDLITNIDSNKINYIQDINNLIKDKPGGLINLTVERDGESIFKQIQLSSIEDAEGQLIGSLGVQFGTSRGFLSSLAKGAYETYNLSLKTLQFIGKMLTGNMGAENLSGPIGIAQMAGDTAKAGVIPFLYLMALLSISLGVLNLLPLPVLDGGQLVLLGIEAVRGKPLPEKVESYVFTVGAIMVGMLMIFAVFNDISRYI
;
A
#
# COMPACT_ATOMS: atom_id res chain seq x y z
N MET A 1 -21.53 -4.12 -21.63
CA MET A 1 -21.68 -3.96 -20.16
C MET A 1 -20.33 -3.91 -19.46
N SER A 2 -19.36 -4.77 -19.83
CA SER A 2 -17.99 -4.72 -19.32
C SER A 2 -17.31 -3.37 -19.54
N THR A 3 -17.19 -2.88 -20.78
CA THR A 3 -16.45 -1.63 -21.09
C THR A 3 -16.93 -0.40 -20.31
N LEU A 4 -18.23 -0.29 -20.06
CA LEU A 4 -18.79 0.81 -19.27
C LEU A 4 -18.28 0.81 -17.82
N ILE A 5 -18.15 -0.39 -17.22
CA ILE A 5 -17.61 -0.56 -15.86
C ILE A 5 -16.14 -0.14 -15.80
N TYR A 6 -15.33 -0.46 -16.82
CA TYR A 6 -13.91 -0.07 -16.84
C TYR A 6 -13.76 1.44 -16.92
N ILE A 7 -14.49 2.07 -17.85
CA ILE A 7 -14.45 3.52 -18.01
C ILE A 7 -14.97 4.21 -16.75
N SER A 8 -16.13 3.80 -16.22
CA SER A 8 -16.68 4.46 -15.02
C SER A 8 -15.78 4.28 -13.80
N SER A 9 -15.23 3.09 -13.58
CA SER A 9 -14.33 2.81 -12.45
C SER A 9 -13.02 3.58 -12.58
N PHE A 10 -12.45 3.67 -13.78
CA PHE A 10 -11.28 4.50 -14.05
C PHE A 10 -11.55 5.99 -13.78
N LEU A 11 -12.69 6.51 -14.24
CA LEU A 11 -13.07 7.92 -14.02
C LEU A 11 -13.30 8.23 -12.54
N VAL A 12 -13.94 7.33 -11.81
CA VAL A 12 -14.14 7.47 -10.35
C VAL A 12 -12.79 7.44 -9.63
N LEU A 13 -11.93 6.49 -9.99
CA LEU A 13 -10.60 6.32 -9.40
C LEU A 13 -9.74 7.57 -9.59
N ILE A 14 -9.50 7.99 -10.84
CA ILE A 14 -8.69 9.18 -11.14
C ILE A 14 -9.35 10.46 -10.60
N GLY A 15 -10.67 10.58 -10.73
CA GLY A 15 -11.42 11.74 -10.24
C GLY A 15 -11.23 11.95 -8.74
N ILE A 16 -11.32 10.89 -7.92
CA ILE A 16 -11.10 10.99 -6.47
C ILE A 16 -9.65 11.35 -6.17
N LEU A 17 -8.68 10.65 -6.76
CA LEU A 17 -7.25 10.87 -6.49
C LEU A 17 -6.82 12.31 -6.79
N VAL A 18 -7.18 12.80 -7.97
CA VAL A 18 -6.85 14.16 -8.39
C VAL A 18 -7.60 15.18 -7.52
N THR A 19 -8.90 15.00 -7.29
CA THR A 19 -9.67 15.97 -6.48
C THR A 19 -9.07 16.13 -5.10
N ILE A 20 -8.67 15.03 -4.44
CA ILE A 20 -8.09 15.09 -3.10
C ILE A 20 -6.73 15.76 -3.12
N HIS A 21 -5.90 15.47 -4.13
CA HIS A 21 -4.62 16.14 -4.33
C HIS A 21 -4.79 17.66 -4.50
N GLU A 22 -5.62 18.09 -5.46
CA GLU A 22 -5.91 19.52 -5.69
C GLU A 22 -6.52 20.17 -4.44
N TYR A 23 -7.41 19.45 -3.73
CA TYR A 23 -8.03 19.94 -2.51
C TYR A 23 -7.00 20.21 -1.40
N GLY A 24 -5.90 19.44 -1.35
CA GLY A 24 -4.77 19.69 -0.46
C GLY A 24 -4.14 21.05 -0.70
N HIS A 25 -3.78 21.37 -1.94
CA HIS A 25 -3.26 22.70 -2.29
C HIS A 25 -4.27 23.81 -1.97
N PHE A 26 -5.52 23.60 -2.35
CA PHE A 26 -6.61 24.54 -2.16
C PHE A 26 -6.84 24.92 -0.70
N ILE A 27 -6.95 23.93 0.19
CA ILE A 27 -7.25 24.19 1.60
C ILE A 27 -6.10 24.93 2.28
N VAL A 28 -4.85 24.52 2.01
CA VAL A 28 -3.68 25.17 2.61
C VAL A 28 -3.45 26.56 2.04
N ALA A 29 -3.70 26.77 0.74
CA ALA A 29 -3.67 28.11 0.13
C ALA A 29 -4.65 29.06 0.83
N ARG A 30 -5.88 28.61 1.09
CA ARG A 30 -6.88 29.38 1.84
C ARG A 30 -6.46 29.65 3.28
N MET A 31 -5.88 28.67 3.97
CA MET A 31 -5.34 28.85 5.32
C MET A 31 -4.20 29.88 5.36
N CYS A 32 -3.38 29.94 4.31
CA CYS A 32 -2.35 30.97 4.13
C CYS A 32 -2.89 32.32 3.60
N LYS A 33 -4.21 32.45 3.45
CA LYS A 33 -4.90 33.62 2.87
C LYS A 33 -4.47 33.94 1.44
N VAL A 34 -4.04 32.94 0.67
CA VAL A 34 -3.80 33.08 -0.77
C VAL A 34 -5.14 32.90 -1.48
N HIS A 35 -5.50 33.84 -2.36
CA HIS A 35 -6.72 33.71 -3.13
C HIS A 35 -6.57 32.67 -4.24
N VAL A 36 -7.50 31.73 -4.26
CA VAL A 36 -7.64 30.74 -5.34
C VAL A 36 -8.70 31.25 -6.29
N GLN A 37 -8.32 31.52 -7.54
CA GLN A 37 -9.22 31.98 -8.59
C GLN A 37 -10.11 30.83 -9.05
N THR A 38 -9.51 29.68 -9.36
CA THR A 38 -10.21 28.53 -9.93
C THR A 38 -9.76 27.24 -9.25
N PHE A 39 -10.73 26.44 -8.81
CA PHE A 39 -10.55 25.03 -8.46
C PHE A 39 -11.23 24.20 -9.55
N SER A 40 -10.45 23.53 -10.40
CA SER A 40 -10.99 22.74 -11.51
C SER A 40 -10.82 21.24 -11.27
N LEU A 41 -11.94 20.51 -11.39
CA LEU A 41 -11.91 19.06 -11.59
C LEU A 41 -11.89 18.77 -13.09
N GLY A 42 -10.83 18.13 -13.56
CA GLY A 42 -10.57 17.95 -14.98
C GLY A 42 -9.76 19.09 -15.61
N MET A 43 -9.46 18.91 -16.89
CA MET A 43 -8.77 19.87 -17.76
C MET A 43 -9.60 20.20 -19.01
N GLY A 44 -9.21 21.27 -19.71
CA GLY A 44 -9.83 21.70 -20.97
C GLY A 44 -11.07 22.58 -20.77
N PRO A 45 -12.03 22.58 -21.72
CA PRO A 45 -13.17 23.49 -21.68
C PRO A 45 -14.07 23.19 -20.47
N ILE A 46 -14.47 24.26 -19.79
CA ILE A 46 -15.31 24.20 -18.59
C ILE A 46 -16.75 23.90 -19.01
N ILE A 47 -17.31 22.79 -18.52
CA ILE A 47 -18.71 22.40 -18.75
C ILE A 47 -19.62 23.10 -17.75
N TYR A 48 -19.18 23.20 -16.51
CA TYR A 48 -19.96 23.80 -15.43
C TYR A 48 -19.05 24.58 -14.49
N LYS A 49 -19.50 25.76 -14.05
CA LYS A 49 -18.79 26.54 -13.04
C LYS A 49 -19.74 27.17 -12.03
N LYS A 50 -19.27 27.27 -10.79
CA LYS A 50 -19.98 27.93 -9.70
C LYS A 50 -19.01 28.68 -8.79
N LYS A 51 -19.31 29.95 -8.50
CA LYS A 51 -18.56 30.74 -7.52
C LYS A 51 -18.99 30.40 -6.09
N ASP A 52 -18.02 30.29 -5.19
CA ASP A 52 -18.28 30.16 -3.76
C ASP A 52 -18.35 31.53 -3.07
N LYS A 53 -18.61 31.52 -1.75
CA LYS A 53 -18.71 32.75 -0.93
C LYS A 53 -17.41 33.54 -0.85
N HIS A 54 -16.27 32.91 -1.15
CA HIS A 54 -14.93 33.50 -1.07
C HIS A 54 -14.41 33.91 -2.45
N GLY A 55 -15.24 33.84 -3.50
CA GLY A 55 -14.92 34.27 -4.85
C GLY A 55 -14.19 33.22 -5.71
N THR A 56 -13.95 32.01 -5.21
CA THR A 56 -13.31 30.95 -6.01
C THR A 56 -14.33 30.34 -6.98
N GLU A 57 -13.94 30.21 -8.24
CA GLU A 57 -14.67 29.45 -9.25
C GLU A 57 -14.39 27.95 -9.11
N PHE A 58 -15.40 27.17 -8.70
CA PHE A 58 -15.37 25.72 -8.80
C PHE A 58 -15.80 25.31 -10.20
N ALA A 59 -14.88 24.76 -10.98
CA ALA A 59 -15.09 24.36 -12.36
C ALA A 59 -15.08 22.83 -12.50
N LEU A 60 -15.97 22.32 -13.37
CA LEU A 60 -15.95 20.96 -13.85
C LEU A 60 -15.65 21.01 -15.36
N SER A 61 -14.51 20.43 -15.74
CA SER A 61 -13.98 20.49 -17.10
C SER A 61 -14.27 19.20 -17.87
N ALA A 62 -14.24 19.28 -19.20
CA ALA A 62 -14.65 18.18 -20.06
C ALA A 62 -13.73 16.96 -20.02
N LEU A 63 -12.43 17.15 -19.82
CA LEU A 63 -11.48 16.04 -19.71
C LEU A 63 -11.28 15.68 -18.25
N PRO A 64 -11.65 14.48 -17.80
CA PRO A 64 -11.50 14.04 -16.41
C PRO A 64 -10.06 13.64 -16.04
N LEU A 65 -9.11 13.91 -16.95
CA LEU A 65 -7.69 13.61 -16.78
C LEU A 65 -7.02 14.81 -16.10
N GLY A 66 -6.83 14.72 -14.79
CA GLY A 66 -6.17 15.75 -14.00
C GLY A 66 -7.13 16.83 -13.48
N GLY A 67 -6.55 17.90 -12.95
CA GLY A 67 -7.22 18.99 -12.27
C GLY A 67 -6.21 20.09 -12.02
N TYR A 68 -6.65 21.25 -11.54
CA TYR A 68 -5.73 22.31 -11.16
C TYR A 68 -6.34 23.27 -10.14
N VAL A 69 -5.48 23.80 -9.28
CA VAL A 69 -5.77 24.96 -8.41
C VAL A 69 -5.03 26.18 -8.94
N SER A 70 -5.77 27.10 -9.57
CA SER A 70 -5.21 28.38 -10.02
C SER A 70 -5.15 29.37 -8.87
N MET A 71 -3.94 29.63 -8.37
CA MET A 71 -3.68 30.63 -7.33
C MET A 71 -3.28 31.96 -7.96
N ILE A 72 -3.67 33.06 -7.33
CA ILE A 72 -3.22 34.38 -7.78
C ILE A 72 -1.70 34.51 -7.53
N THR A 73 -0.96 34.72 -8.61
CA THR A 73 0.48 34.99 -8.64
C THR A 73 0.74 36.35 -9.28
N ASP A 74 1.90 36.94 -9.00
CA ASP A 74 2.30 38.21 -9.60
C ASP A 74 2.43 38.06 -11.12
N LYS A 75 2.94 36.90 -11.58
CA LYS A 75 3.05 36.54 -13.00
C LYS A 75 1.69 36.39 -13.68
N LEU A 76 0.71 35.78 -13.03
CA LEU A 76 -0.64 35.65 -13.59
C LEU A 76 -1.28 37.04 -13.77
N ILE A 77 -1.08 37.93 -12.80
CA ILE A 77 -1.56 39.32 -12.86
C ILE A 77 -0.90 40.11 -14.01
N GLU A 78 0.36 39.84 -14.33
CA GLU A 78 1.06 40.45 -15.48
C GLU A 78 0.57 39.93 -16.82
N VAL A 79 0.30 38.62 -16.93
CA VAL A 79 -0.17 37.98 -18.16
C VAL A 79 -1.65 38.30 -18.44
N GLU A 80 -2.48 38.36 -17.39
CA GLU A 80 -3.92 38.62 -17.46
C GLU A 80 -4.31 39.83 -16.59
N PRO A 81 -4.05 41.06 -17.06
CA PRO A 81 -4.26 42.27 -16.26
C PRO A 81 -5.73 42.52 -15.92
N GLU A 82 -6.67 41.93 -16.66
CA GLU A 82 -8.11 42.04 -16.45
C GLU A 82 -8.55 41.43 -15.09
N ILE A 83 -7.83 40.41 -14.60
CA ILE A 83 -8.11 39.76 -13.31
C ILE A 83 -8.05 40.77 -12.16
N LYS A 84 -7.22 41.83 -12.25
CA LYS A 84 -7.12 42.85 -11.21
C LYS A 84 -8.46 43.51 -10.88
N ASN A 85 -9.35 43.62 -11.87
CA ASN A 85 -10.65 44.26 -11.70
C ASN A 85 -11.65 43.37 -10.94
N GLU A 86 -11.40 42.07 -10.89
CA GLU A 86 -12.24 41.10 -10.17
C GLU A 86 -11.76 40.85 -8.73
N LEU A 87 -10.57 41.32 -8.37
CA LEU A 87 -9.95 41.09 -7.08
C LEU A 87 -10.11 42.28 -6.13
N THR A 88 -10.36 41.97 -4.86
CA THR A 88 -10.33 42.96 -3.76
C THR A 88 -8.89 43.42 -3.49
N PRO A 89 -8.69 44.61 -2.90
CA PRO A 89 -7.36 45.10 -2.51
C PRO A 89 -6.61 44.15 -1.58
N GLU A 90 -7.33 43.41 -0.73
CA GLU A 90 -6.73 42.41 0.16
C GLU A 90 -6.24 41.18 -0.61
N GLN A 91 -6.97 40.72 -1.64
CA GLN A 91 -6.56 39.59 -2.48
C GLN A 91 -5.34 39.95 -3.34
N LEU A 92 -5.29 41.18 -3.87
CA LEU A 92 -4.13 41.69 -4.63
C LEU A 92 -2.86 41.78 -3.78
N LYS A 93 -3.00 42.00 -2.46
CA LYS A 93 -1.85 42.05 -1.55
C LYS A 93 -1.38 40.65 -1.11
N ASN A 94 -2.25 39.65 -1.20
CA ASN A 94 -2.01 38.30 -0.71
C ASN A 94 -1.85 37.28 -1.84
N THR A 95 -0.97 37.57 -2.80
CA THR A 95 -0.58 36.64 -3.87
C THR A 95 0.25 35.49 -3.31
N PHE A 96 0.36 34.38 -4.04
CA PHE A 96 1.23 33.26 -3.66
C PHE A 96 2.68 33.71 -3.48
N ASP A 97 3.18 34.55 -4.39
CA ASP A 97 4.57 35.04 -4.40
C ASP A 97 4.87 35.98 -3.22
N SER A 98 3.86 36.73 -2.76
CA SER A 98 3.97 37.61 -1.57
C SER A 98 4.17 36.85 -0.26
N LYS A 99 3.87 35.54 -0.21
CA LYS A 99 3.92 34.76 1.03
C LYS A 99 5.35 34.33 1.39
N PRO A 100 5.67 34.22 2.69
CA PRO A 100 6.91 33.62 3.14
C PRO A 100 7.15 32.24 2.51
N LYS A 101 8.42 31.92 2.25
CA LYS A 101 8.84 30.67 1.57
C LYS A 101 8.27 29.41 2.23
N TRP A 102 8.17 29.38 3.56
CA TRP A 102 7.59 28.23 4.27
C TRP A 102 6.09 28.06 3.99
N GLN A 103 5.33 29.13 3.82
CA GLN A 103 3.90 29.05 3.45
C GLN A 103 3.73 28.55 2.03
N ARG A 104 4.52 29.07 1.09
CA ARG A 104 4.56 28.58 -0.30
C ARG A 104 4.92 27.09 -0.34
N ALA A 105 5.93 26.68 0.43
CA ALA A 105 6.32 25.28 0.55
C ALA A 105 5.22 24.41 1.18
N SER A 106 4.53 24.89 2.23
CA SER A 106 3.40 24.16 2.82
C SER A 106 2.26 23.97 1.82
N ILE A 107 1.96 24.98 1.00
CA ILE A 107 0.94 24.87 -0.05
C ILE A 107 1.34 23.82 -1.08
N MET A 108 2.59 23.83 -1.56
CA MET A 108 3.09 22.84 -2.54
C MET A 108 3.13 21.42 -1.95
N PHE A 109 3.50 21.27 -0.69
CA PHE A 109 3.52 19.97 -0.03
C PHE A 109 2.11 19.42 0.26
N ALA A 110 1.10 20.28 0.35
CA ALA A 110 -0.24 19.91 0.78
C ALA A 110 -0.95 18.94 -0.16
N GLY A 111 -0.73 19.05 -1.48
CA GLY A 111 -1.33 18.13 -2.44
C GLY A 111 -0.82 16.69 -2.30
N PRO A 112 0.50 16.46 -2.33
CA PRO A 112 1.06 15.13 -2.07
C PRO A 112 0.69 14.59 -0.68
N LEU A 113 0.70 15.45 0.34
CA LEU A 113 0.29 15.08 1.70
C LEU A 113 -1.17 14.60 1.74
N ALA A 114 -2.09 15.27 1.03
CA ALA A 114 -3.49 14.86 0.97
C ALA A 114 -3.67 13.45 0.37
N ASN A 115 -2.84 13.07 -0.61
CA ASN A 115 -2.82 11.71 -1.14
C ASN A 115 -2.32 10.68 -0.12
N PHE A 116 -1.26 10.98 0.63
CA PHE A 116 -0.84 10.07 1.71
C PHE A 116 -1.93 9.91 2.77
N ILE A 117 -2.59 11.00 3.17
CA ILE A 117 -3.72 10.95 4.11
C ILE A 117 -4.86 10.09 3.54
N LEU A 118 -5.21 10.25 2.27
CA LEU A 118 -6.22 9.44 1.60
C LEU A 118 -5.84 7.95 1.64
N ALA A 119 -4.61 7.61 1.27
CA ALA A 119 -4.13 6.23 1.30
C ALA A 119 -4.24 5.61 2.69
N ILE A 120 -3.84 6.35 3.74
CA ILE A 120 -3.94 5.89 5.13
C ILE A 120 -5.40 5.60 5.48
N LEU A 121 -6.32 6.53 5.21
CA LEU A 121 -7.74 6.36 5.51
C LEU A 121 -8.37 5.20 4.73
N VAL A 122 -8.07 5.08 3.44
CA VAL A 122 -8.60 4.01 2.59
C VAL A 122 -8.05 2.64 3.02
N PHE A 123 -6.75 2.52 3.30
CA PHE A 123 -6.20 1.28 3.84
C PHE A 123 -6.77 0.93 5.22
N SER A 124 -7.01 1.93 6.07
CA SER A 124 -7.65 1.70 7.37
C SER A 124 -9.02 1.07 7.19
N ILE A 125 -9.81 1.55 6.23
CA ILE A 125 -11.12 0.96 5.89
C ILE A 125 -10.94 -0.47 5.35
N VAL A 126 -9.98 -0.69 4.44
CA VAL A 126 -9.71 -2.02 3.89
C VAL A 126 -9.32 -3.01 5.00
N PHE A 127 -8.36 -2.66 5.86
CA PHE A 127 -7.87 -3.53 6.93
C PHE A 127 -8.86 -3.73 8.08
N MET A 128 -9.78 -2.80 8.29
CA MET A 128 -10.89 -2.98 9.23
C MET A 128 -11.92 -3.99 8.70
N ASN A 129 -12.07 -4.08 7.37
CA ASN A 129 -13.03 -4.99 6.73
C ASN A 129 -12.40 -6.28 6.21
N THR A 130 -11.08 -6.45 6.36
CA THR A 130 -10.33 -7.62 5.90
C THR A 130 -9.70 -8.32 7.10
N ILE A 131 -9.73 -9.64 7.10
CA ILE A 131 -9.11 -10.44 8.15
C ILE A 131 -7.61 -10.49 7.91
N ASN A 132 -6.82 -10.39 8.98
CA ASN A 132 -5.40 -10.66 8.93
C ASN A 132 -5.18 -12.17 8.86
N PRO A 133 -4.66 -12.73 7.75
CA PRO A 133 -4.20 -14.10 7.78
C PRO A 133 -2.98 -14.10 8.72
N ASN A 134 -3.10 -14.74 9.88
CA ASN A 134 -2.02 -14.80 10.86
C ASN A 134 -0.95 -15.75 10.32
N ASN A 135 -0.19 -15.24 9.36
CA ASN A 135 0.85 -15.97 8.69
C ASN A 135 2.00 -16.17 9.67
N VAL A 136 2.55 -17.37 9.66
CA VAL A 136 3.76 -17.74 10.38
C VAL A 136 4.75 -18.29 9.37
N ALA A 137 6.04 -17.98 9.55
CA ALA A 137 7.11 -18.55 8.76
C ALA A 137 7.61 -19.81 9.46
N THR A 138 7.40 -20.96 8.84
CA THR A 138 7.87 -22.24 9.35
C THR A 138 9.01 -22.76 8.52
N VAL A 139 10.01 -23.37 9.16
CA VAL A 139 11.14 -24.01 8.49
C VAL A 139 10.62 -25.22 7.72
N LYS A 140 10.86 -25.26 6.41
CA LYS A 140 10.48 -26.36 5.53
C LYS A 140 11.65 -27.31 5.30
N THR A 141 12.80 -26.77 4.90
CA THR A 141 14.02 -27.55 4.74
C THR A 141 15.22 -26.78 5.26
N ILE A 142 16.26 -27.54 5.62
CA ILE A 142 17.51 -27.05 6.17
C ILE A 142 18.62 -27.68 5.35
N SER A 143 19.51 -26.85 4.81
CA SER A 143 20.70 -27.32 4.11
C SER A 143 21.63 -28.04 5.09
N SER A 144 22.21 -29.15 4.65
CA SER A 144 23.22 -29.89 5.40
C SER A 144 24.54 -29.12 5.57
N GLU A 145 24.70 -28.01 4.86
CA GLU A 145 25.91 -27.16 4.88
C GLU A 145 25.94 -26.17 6.06
N ILE A 146 24.85 -26.04 6.82
CA ILE A 146 24.81 -25.14 7.97
C ILE A 146 25.55 -25.76 9.17
N GLU A 147 26.62 -25.09 9.61
CA GLU A 147 27.27 -25.40 10.88
C GLU A 147 26.53 -24.73 12.04
N PHE A 148 25.70 -25.50 12.74
CA PHE A 148 25.11 -25.07 14.00
C PHE A 148 26.12 -25.24 15.13
N GLN A 149 26.48 -24.15 15.82
CA GLN A 149 27.37 -24.21 17.00
C GLN A 149 26.60 -24.41 18.32
N SER A 150 25.27 -24.30 18.32
CA SER A 150 24.40 -24.49 19.49
C SER A 150 23.93 -25.93 19.65
N SER A 151 23.67 -26.34 20.91
CA SER A 151 23.01 -27.62 21.24
C SER A 151 21.55 -27.68 20.77
N ASN A 152 20.95 -26.52 20.49
CA ASN A 152 19.61 -26.42 19.92
C ASN A 152 19.77 -26.27 18.40
N VAL A 153 19.39 -27.32 17.67
CA VAL A 153 19.43 -27.38 16.22
C VAL A 153 18.04 -27.01 15.70
N ILE A 154 17.99 -26.18 14.66
CA ILE A 154 16.75 -25.84 13.97
C ILE A 154 16.14 -27.13 13.40
N VAL A 155 14.83 -27.34 13.58
CA VAL A 155 14.13 -28.51 13.06
C VAL A 155 13.05 -28.07 12.06
N GLU A 156 12.75 -28.95 11.10
CA GLU A 156 11.61 -28.78 10.22
C GLU A 156 10.32 -28.55 11.03
N GLY A 157 9.57 -27.53 10.64
CA GLY A 157 8.30 -27.13 11.24
C GLY A 157 8.43 -26.07 12.32
N ASP A 158 9.64 -25.72 12.78
CA ASP A 158 9.84 -24.64 13.74
C ASP A 158 9.46 -23.29 13.15
N GLU A 159 8.86 -22.44 13.97
CA GLU A 159 8.42 -21.09 13.58
C GLU A 159 9.51 -20.07 13.88
N ILE A 160 9.90 -19.26 12.89
CA ILE A 160 10.83 -18.14 13.11
C ILE A 160 10.05 -16.94 13.64
N ILE A 161 10.39 -16.52 14.87
CA ILE A 161 9.73 -15.40 15.56
C ILE A 161 10.67 -14.21 15.82
N GLY A 162 11.96 -14.35 15.52
CA GLY A 162 12.93 -13.26 15.64
C GLY A 162 14.27 -13.53 15.00
N ILE A 163 15.01 -12.47 14.72
CA ILE A 163 16.40 -12.49 14.24
C ILE A 163 17.20 -11.49 15.09
N ASN A 164 18.34 -11.89 15.64
CA ASN A 164 19.27 -11.04 16.41
C ASN A 164 18.56 -10.17 17.47
N SER A 165 17.82 -10.85 18.37
CA SER A 165 17.02 -10.24 19.44
C SER A 165 15.89 -9.29 18.96
N GLN A 166 15.71 -9.09 17.66
CA GLN A 166 14.58 -8.36 17.10
C GLN A 166 13.41 -9.32 16.88
N ALA A 167 12.32 -9.09 17.61
CA ALA A 167 11.08 -9.82 17.40
C ALA A 167 10.46 -9.46 16.04
N ILE A 168 10.05 -10.47 15.29
CA ILE A 168 9.44 -10.35 13.97
C ILE A 168 7.96 -10.65 14.08
N SER A 169 7.14 -9.64 13.80
CA SER A 169 5.67 -9.76 13.89
C SER A 169 5.00 -10.12 12.56
N ASP A 170 5.61 -9.77 11.42
CA ASP A 170 5.15 -10.17 10.09
C ASP A 170 6.27 -11.01 9.45
N PRO A 171 6.02 -12.28 9.10
CA PRO A 171 7.01 -13.13 8.45
C PRO A 171 7.63 -12.53 7.18
N LYS A 172 6.93 -11.60 6.52
CA LYS A 172 7.45 -10.89 5.33
C LYS A 172 8.62 -9.95 5.64
N ASP A 173 8.85 -9.62 6.91
CA ASP A 173 9.94 -8.77 7.36
C ASP A 173 11.24 -9.57 7.57
N ILE A 174 11.18 -10.90 7.66
CA ILE A 174 12.36 -11.79 7.81
C ILE A 174 13.44 -11.50 6.75
N PRO A 175 13.14 -11.48 5.43
CA PRO A 175 14.17 -11.20 4.43
C PRO A 175 14.79 -9.80 4.58
N LEU A 176 13.99 -8.82 4.98
CA LEU A 176 14.45 -7.43 5.14
C LEU A 176 15.39 -7.31 6.34
N GLU A 177 15.06 -7.97 7.44
CA GLU A 177 15.91 -8.01 8.62
C GLU A 177 17.25 -8.69 8.30
N LEU A 178 17.24 -9.81 7.58
CA LEU A 178 18.47 -10.48 7.12
C LEU A 178 19.31 -9.60 6.19
N LEU A 179 18.68 -8.84 5.29
CA LEU A 179 19.38 -7.90 4.41
C LEU A 179 20.14 -6.82 5.19
N SER A 180 19.69 -6.44 6.39
CA SER A 180 20.39 -5.47 7.23
C SER A 180 21.77 -5.97 7.69
N TYR A 181 22.01 -7.28 7.64
CA TYR A 181 23.27 -7.95 7.96
C TYR A 181 24.11 -8.24 6.70
N ALA A 182 23.85 -7.60 5.56
CA ALA A 182 24.70 -7.75 4.38
C ALA A 182 26.15 -7.30 4.65
N GLY A 183 27.12 -8.13 4.28
CA GLY A 183 28.55 -7.99 4.58
C GLY A 183 28.95 -8.41 6.01
N TYR A 184 28.01 -8.91 6.82
CA TYR A 184 28.29 -9.33 8.19
C TYR A 184 29.03 -10.68 8.22
N SER A 185 29.96 -10.82 9.16
CA SER A 185 30.65 -12.07 9.46
C SER A 185 30.60 -12.30 10.97
N GLY A 186 30.03 -13.42 11.40
CA GLY A 186 29.75 -13.70 12.80
C GLY A 186 28.53 -14.59 12.97
N GLU A 187 27.96 -14.60 14.17
CA GLU A 187 26.76 -15.38 14.48
C GLU A 187 25.50 -14.55 14.22
N ILE A 188 24.55 -15.13 13.51
CA ILE A 188 23.18 -14.64 13.44
C ILE A 188 22.34 -15.50 14.39
N GLU A 189 21.78 -14.85 15.42
CA GLU A 189 20.81 -15.45 16.31
C GLU A 189 19.45 -15.52 15.59
N ILE A 190 18.84 -16.70 15.60
CA ILE A 190 17.47 -16.93 15.14
C ILE A 190 16.68 -17.36 16.36
N THR A 191 15.64 -16.59 16.71
CA THR A 191 14.69 -16.96 17.76
C THR A 191 13.59 -17.77 17.11
N LEU A 192 13.44 -19.02 17.55
CA LEU A 192 12.45 -19.96 17.05
C LEU A 192 11.47 -20.35 18.13
N LYS A 193 10.26 -20.71 17.70
CA LYS A 193 9.26 -21.36 18.53
C LYS A 193 9.09 -22.80 18.04
N ASN A 194 9.34 -23.75 18.95
CA ASN A 194 9.26 -25.16 18.60
C ASN A 194 7.81 -25.58 18.34
N ARG A 195 7.60 -26.29 17.25
CA ARG A 195 6.26 -26.71 16.80
C ARG A 195 5.49 -27.56 17.81
N GLU A 196 6.18 -28.49 18.49
CA GLU A 196 5.52 -29.49 19.34
C GLU A 196 5.33 -29.01 20.77
N SER A 197 6.38 -28.45 21.34
CA SER A 197 6.40 -27.98 22.73
C SER A 197 5.87 -26.56 22.90
N GLY A 198 5.86 -25.75 21.84
CA GLY A 198 5.52 -24.33 21.90
C GLY A 198 6.57 -23.46 22.60
N ASN A 199 7.68 -24.05 23.05
CA ASN A 199 8.75 -23.34 23.73
C ASN A 199 9.58 -22.53 22.74
N GLU A 200 9.96 -21.33 23.16
CA GLU A 200 10.90 -20.49 22.43
C GLU A 200 12.33 -20.90 22.75
N TYR A 201 13.19 -20.89 21.73
CA TYR A 201 14.60 -21.16 21.87
C TYR A 201 15.40 -20.40 20.82
N ASN A 202 16.66 -20.12 21.11
CA ASN A 202 17.56 -19.45 20.19
C ASN A 202 18.49 -20.47 19.53
N SER A 203 18.72 -20.31 18.24
CA SER A 203 19.71 -21.02 17.45
C SER A 203 20.68 -20.02 16.84
N PHE A 204 21.97 -20.36 16.78
CA PHE A 204 23.00 -19.48 16.26
C PHE A 204 23.57 -20.07 14.97
N VAL A 205 23.52 -19.29 13.89
CA VAL A 205 24.05 -19.67 12.57
C VAL A 205 25.27 -18.81 12.29
N PHE A 206 26.43 -19.43 12.10
CA PHE A 206 27.63 -18.70 11.72
C PHE A 206 27.61 -18.39 10.22
N VAL A 207 27.83 -17.12 9.88
CA VAL A 207 27.89 -16.63 8.51
C VAL A 207 29.21 -15.90 8.27
N ASN A 208 29.72 -15.99 7.05
CA ASN A 208 30.93 -15.29 6.61
C ASN A 208 30.62 -14.50 5.35
N ASP A 209 30.90 -13.20 5.36
CA ASP A 209 30.54 -12.24 4.30
C ASP A 209 29.07 -12.42 3.83
N PHE A 210 28.15 -12.44 4.79
CA PHE A 210 26.75 -12.77 4.56
C PHE A 210 26.13 -11.83 3.53
N LEU A 211 25.49 -12.35 2.47
CA LEU A 211 24.89 -11.54 1.41
C LEU A 211 25.87 -10.54 0.74
N GLY A 212 27.17 -10.85 0.71
CA GLY A 212 28.20 -9.97 0.15
C GLY A 212 28.04 -9.66 -1.35
N THR A 213 27.19 -10.40 -2.06
CA THR A 213 26.88 -10.19 -3.49
C THR A 213 25.40 -9.88 -3.74
N SER A 214 25.13 -9.12 -4.79
CA SER A 214 23.77 -8.77 -5.22
C SER A 214 22.91 -9.99 -5.60
N GLU A 215 23.53 -11.13 -5.90
CA GLU A 215 22.83 -12.37 -6.20
C GLU A 215 22.29 -13.03 -4.93
N LEU A 216 23.11 -13.13 -3.89
CA LEU A 216 22.72 -13.65 -2.57
C LEU A 216 21.65 -12.78 -1.91
N GLN A 217 21.70 -11.46 -2.11
CA GLN A 217 20.69 -10.52 -1.60
C GLN A 217 19.28 -10.70 -2.19
N LYS A 218 19.13 -11.44 -3.30
CA LYS A 218 17.79 -11.71 -3.88
C LYS A 218 16.99 -12.67 -3.02
N ASP A 219 17.66 -13.59 -2.33
CA ASP A 219 17.04 -14.54 -1.42
C ASP A 219 17.89 -14.71 -0.13
N PRO A 220 17.72 -13.77 0.81
CA PRO A 220 18.48 -13.77 2.06
C PRO A 220 18.28 -15.02 2.91
N ILE A 221 17.09 -15.62 2.85
CA ILE A 221 16.71 -16.78 3.66
C ILE A 221 17.42 -18.03 3.12
N SER A 222 17.36 -18.27 1.80
CA SER A 222 18.08 -19.37 1.18
C SER A 222 19.60 -19.27 1.38
N SER A 223 20.13 -18.04 1.50
CA SER A 223 21.54 -17.79 1.80
C SER A 223 21.94 -18.20 3.24
N LEU A 224 20.98 -18.31 4.16
CA LEU A 224 21.20 -18.97 5.46
C LEU A 224 21.15 -20.50 5.37
N GLY A 225 20.83 -21.05 4.20
CA GLY A 225 20.59 -22.47 4.00
C GLY A 225 19.23 -22.94 4.52
N ILE A 226 18.28 -22.03 4.78
CA ILE A 226 16.95 -22.36 5.28
C ILE A 226 15.94 -22.11 4.17
N GLU A 227 14.98 -23.01 3.97
CA GLU A 227 13.81 -22.77 3.14
C GLU A 227 12.59 -22.56 4.05
N LEU A 228 11.83 -21.48 3.85
CA LEU A 228 10.62 -21.19 4.62
C LEU A 228 9.36 -21.54 3.84
N GLU A 229 8.38 -22.06 4.57
CA GLU A 229 7.00 -22.17 4.13
C GLU A 229 6.12 -21.27 5.00
N TYR A 230 5.25 -20.48 4.34
CA TYR A 230 4.31 -19.60 5.02
C TYR A 230 2.99 -20.32 5.27
N LYS A 231 2.67 -20.54 6.54
CA LYS A 231 1.43 -21.20 6.96
C LYS A 231 0.56 -20.25 7.74
N ASN A 232 -0.73 -20.54 7.80
CA ASN A 232 -1.69 -19.68 8.47
C ASN A 232 -2.21 -20.40 9.71
N LEU A 233 -2.17 -19.74 10.86
CA LEU A 233 -2.74 -20.29 12.08
C LEU A 233 -4.26 -20.47 11.95
N ALA A 234 -4.77 -21.52 12.58
CA ALA A 234 -6.19 -21.88 12.59
C ALA A 234 -7.04 -21.02 13.56
N ILE A 235 -6.76 -19.73 13.64
CA ILE A 235 -7.52 -18.77 14.46
C ILE A 235 -8.75 -18.34 13.68
N ILE A 236 -9.91 -18.32 14.32
CA ILE A 236 -11.17 -17.95 13.69
C ILE A 236 -11.33 -16.43 13.73
N GLY A 237 -11.38 -15.79 12.57
CA GLY A 237 -11.52 -14.34 12.44
C GLY A 237 -12.97 -13.91 12.37
N LYS A 238 -13.77 -14.60 11.57
CA LYS A 238 -15.20 -14.30 11.39
C LYS A 238 -15.99 -15.59 11.27
N VAL A 239 -17.18 -15.60 11.88
CA VAL A 239 -18.14 -16.70 11.77
C VAL A 239 -19.34 -16.19 10.99
N SER A 240 -19.71 -16.89 9.92
CA SER A 240 -20.87 -16.53 9.10
C SER A 240 -22.17 -16.76 9.88
N THR A 241 -23.14 -15.86 9.73
CA THR A 241 -24.48 -16.04 10.34
C THR A 241 -25.13 -17.32 9.83
N ASP A 242 -25.82 -18.04 10.71
CA ASP A 242 -26.52 -19.30 10.43
C ASP A 242 -25.62 -20.46 9.94
N SER A 243 -24.30 -20.31 10.04
CA SER A 243 -23.37 -21.39 9.69
C SER A 243 -23.33 -22.51 10.74
N PRO A 244 -22.84 -23.71 10.39
CA PRO A 244 -22.58 -24.76 11.36
C PRO A 244 -21.75 -24.30 12.56
N ALA A 245 -20.69 -23.52 12.31
CA ALA A 245 -19.86 -22.96 13.37
C ALA A 245 -20.64 -21.98 14.26
N TYR A 246 -21.49 -21.14 13.68
CA TYR A 246 -22.34 -20.20 14.43
C TYR A 246 -23.31 -20.94 15.35
N ILE A 247 -24.00 -21.95 14.82
CA ILE A 247 -24.96 -22.78 15.58
C ILE A 247 -24.25 -23.53 16.72
N ALA A 248 -23.03 -24.00 16.50
CA ALA A 248 -22.21 -24.65 17.52
C ALA A 248 -21.67 -23.68 18.60
N GLY A 249 -21.82 -22.36 18.41
CA GLY A 249 -21.35 -21.34 19.33
C GLY A 249 -19.83 -21.07 19.25
N ILE A 250 -19.24 -21.33 18.09
CA ILE A 250 -17.88 -20.90 17.76
C ILE A 250 -17.84 -19.38 17.61
N ARG A 251 -16.75 -18.75 18.04
CA ARG A 251 -16.60 -17.30 18.08
C ARG A 251 -15.32 -16.85 17.39
N SER A 252 -15.29 -15.56 17.02
CA SER A 252 -14.05 -14.90 16.62
C SER A 252 -13.04 -14.94 17.78
N GLY A 253 -11.79 -15.24 17.48
CA GLY A 253 -10.71 -15.43 18.46
C GLY A 253 -10.44 -16.88 18.84
N ASP A 254 -11.38 -17.81 18.57
CA ASP A 254 -11.18 -19.23 18.84
C ASP A 254 -10.00 -19.79 18.01
N LEU A 255 -9.07 -20.50 18.65
CA LEU A 255 -8.00 -21.24 17.97
C LEU A 255 -8.39 -22.71 17.84
N ILE A 256 -8.49 -23.24 16.62
CA ILE A 256 -8.78 -24.66 16.43
C ILE A 256 -7.52 -25.47 16.68
N THR A 257 -7.54 -26.33 17.70
CA THR A 257 -6.40 -27.19 18.08
C THR A 257 -6.56 -28.61 17.59
N ASN A 258 -7.80 -29.11 17.46
CA ASN A 258 -8.07 -30.48 17.01
C ASN A 258 -9.36 -30.60 16.20
N ILE A 259 -9.33 -31.49 15.21
CA ILE A 259 -10.52 -31.99 14.51
C ILE A 259 -10.50 -33.52 14.56
N ASP A 260 -11.54 -34.09 15.13
CA ASP A 260 -11.65 -35.51 15.49
C ASP A 260 -10.44 -35.93 16.35
N SER A 261 -9.62 -36.88 15.85
CA SER A 261 -8.38 -37.32 16.50
C SER A 261 -7.14 -36.59 15.99
N ASN A 262 -7.26 -35.67 15.03
CA ASN A 262 -6.12 -35.03 14.37
C ASN A 262 -5.81 -33.70 15.05
N LYS A 263 -4.52 -33.47 15.35
CA LYS A 263 -4.02 -32.17 15.82
C LYS A 263 -3.94 -31.20 14.65
N ILE A 264 -4.48 -30.00 14.85
CA ILE A 264 -4.49 -28.91 13.87
C ILE A 264 -3.50 -27.86 14.33
N ASN A 265 -2.57 -27.50 13.47
CA ASN A 265 -1.69 -26.36 13.70
C ASN A 265 -1.97 -25.25 12.68
N TYR A 266 -2.37 -25.64 11.46
CA TYR A 266 -2.54 -24.71 10.35
C TYR A 266 -3.89 -24.91 9.65
N ILE A 267 -4.35 -23.87 8.95
CA ILE A 267 -5.60 -23.90 8.18
C ILE A 267 -5.60 -25.01 7.12
N GLN A 268 -4.45 -25.27 6.50
CA GLN A 268 -4.31 -26.28 5.44
C GLN A 268 -4.71 -27.68 5.94
N ASP A 269 -4.41 -28.00 7.20
CA ASP A 269 -4.79 -29.27 7.83
C ASP A 269 -6.31 -29.42 7.89
N ILE A 270 -7.02 -28.32 8.18
CA ILE A 270 -8.47 -28.28 8.31
C ILE A 270 -9.13 -28.58 6.98
N ASN A 271 -8.73 -27.85 5.93
CA ASN A 271 -9.34 -27.99 4.61
C ASN A 271 -9.25 -29.44 4.13
N ASN A 272 -8.09 -30.09 4.30
CA ASN A 272 -7.91 -31.49 3.92
C ASN A 272 -8.80 -32.46 4.70
N LEU A 273 -9.12 -32.16 5.97
CA LEU A 273 -9.93 -33.04 6.83
C LEU A 273 -11.44 -32.88 6.64
N ILE A 274 -11.90 -31.70 6.20
CA ILE A 274 -13.34 -31.41 6.04
C ILE A 274 -13.81 -31.44 4.59
N LYS A 275 -12.91 -31.27 3.61
CA LYS A 275 -13.27 -31.20 2.18
C LYS A 275 -14.15 -32.37 1.76
N ASP A 276 -13.76 -33.59 2.11
CA ASP A 276 -14.45 -34.81 1.68
C ASP A 276 -15.58 -35.26 2.63
N LYS A 277 -16.05 -34.38 3.53
CA LYS A 277 -17.11 -34.67 4.52
C LYS A 277 -18.34 -33.75 4.38
N PRO A 278 -18.95 -33.58 3.19
CA PRO A 278 -20.15 -32.76 3.03
C PRO A 278 -21.30 -33.32 3.89
N GLY A 279 -21.93 -32.48 4.73
CA GLY A 279 -23.01 -32.91 5.64
C GLY A 279 -22.56 -33.74 6.85
N GLY A 280 -21.26 -34.03 6.96
CA GLY A 280 -20.69 -34.92 7.98
C GLY A 280 -20.63 -34.29 9.37
N LEU A 281 -20.66 -35.14 10.40
CA LEU A 281 -20.41 -34.74 11.79
C LEU A 281 -18.92 -34.79 12.08
N ILE A 282 -18.40 -33.71 12.66
CA ILE A 282 -17.01 -33.63 13.14
C ILE A 282 -16.99 -33.19 14.59
N ASN A 283 -15.97 -33.64 15.31
CA ASN A 283 -15.67 -33.18 16.65
C ASN A 283 -14.56 -32.15 16.59
N LEU A 284 -14.76 -30.98 17.18
CA LEU A 284 -13.85 -29.86 17.06
C LEU A 284 -13.47 -29.39 18.46
N THR A 285 -12.17 -29.24 18.71
CA THR A 285 -11.65 -28.65 19.94
C THR A 285 -11.08 -27.28 19.61
N VAL A 286 -11.60 -26.25 20.28
CA VAL A 286 -11.06 -24.90 20.21
C VAL A 286 -10.46 -24.49 21.54
N GLU A 287 -9.43 -23.68 21.49
CA GLU A 287 -8.94 -22.92 22.63
C GLU A 287 -9.55 -21.52 22.59
N ARG A 288 -10.17 -21.12 23.71
CA ARG A 288 -10.73 -19.79 23.91
C ARG A 288 -10.34 -19.32 25.31
N ASP A 289 -9.67 -18.18 25.40
CA ASP A 289 -9.19 -17.60 26.66
C ASP A 289 -8.35 -18.58 27.52
N GLY A 290 -7.61 -19.48 26.86
CA GLY A 290 -6.79 -20.52 27.51
C GLY A 290 -7.54 -21.79 27.93
N GLU A 291 -8.86 -21.84 27.74
CA GLU A 291 -9.67 -23.03 28.02
C GLU A 291 -9.94 -23.83 26.73
N SER A 292 -9.82 -25.17 26.81
CA SER A 292 -10.19 -26.07 25.73
C SER A 292 -11.69 -26.36 25.74
N ILE A 293 -12.38 -26.00 24.66
CA ILE A 293 -13.81 -26.16 24.47
C ILE A 293 -14.06 -27.19 23.38
N PHE A 294 -14.80 -28.25 23.72
CA PHE A 294 -15.22 -29.29 22.79
C PHE A 294 -16.58 -28.95 22.15
N LYS A 295 -16.67 -29.09 20.83
CA LYS A 295 -17.88 -28.83 20.02
C LYS A 295 -18.07 -29.91 18.97
N GLN A 296 -19.26 -30.51 18.93
CA GLN A 296 -19.67 -31.35 17.81
C GLN A 296 -20.41 -30.49 16.79
N ILE A 297 -19.99 -30.55 15.53
CA ILE A 297 -20.48 -29.68 14.46
C ILE A 297 -20.88 -30.54 13.27
N GLN A 298 -22.07 -30.31 12.74
CA GLN A 298 -22.50 -30.90 11.47
C GLN A 298 -22.17 -29.93 10.33
N LEU A 299 -21.26 -30.33 9.45
CA LEU A 299 -20.79 -29.51 8.33
C LEU A 299 -21.93 -29.22 7.34
N SER A 300 -21.91 -28.03 6.75
CA SER A 300 -22.72 -27.73 5.56
C SER A 300 -22.00 -28.21 4.30
N SER A 301 -22.76 -28.47 3.23
CA SER A 301 -22.20 -28.79 1.92
C SER A 301 -22.20 -27.53 1.04
N ILE A 302 -21.06 -27.18 0.47
CA ILE A 302 -20.92 -26.10 -0.53
C ILE A 302 -20.29 -26.66 -1.80
N GLU A 303 -20.57 -26.07 -2.97
CA GLU A 303 -19.89 -26.42 -4.22
C GLU A 303 -18.57 -25.65 -4.34
N ASP A 304 -17.49 -26.33 -4.73
CA ASP A 304 -16.22 -25.71 -5.10
C ASP A 304 -16.24 -25.16 -6.54
N ALA A 305 -15.12 -24.59 -6.99
CA ALA A 305 -15.01 -23.98 -8.32
C ALA A 305 -15.18 -25.00 -9.46
N GLU A 306 -14.90 -26.28 -9.16
CA GLU A 306 -15.05 -27.42 -10.06
C GLU A 306 -16.44 -28.08 -9.96
N GLY A 307 -17.33 -27.57 -9.10
CA GLY A 307 -18.69 -28.07 -8.89
C GLY A 307 -18.78 -29.31 -7.99
N GLN A 308 -17.73 -29.66 -7.24
CA GLN A 308 -17.74 -30.74 -6.27
C GLN A 308 -18.30 -30.27 -4.93
N LEU A 309 -19.13 -31.11 -4.28
CA LEU A 309 -19.65 -30.83 -2.95
C LEU A 309 -18.57 -31.08 -1.90
N ILE A 310 -18.22 -30.02 -1.18
CA ILE A 310 -17.23 -30.04 -0.11
C ILE A 310 -17.85 -29.66 1.25
N GLY A 311 -17.29 -30.18 2.33
CA GLY A 311 -17.68 -29.82 3.69
C GLY A 311 -17.22 -28.41 4.07
N SER A 312 -18.09 -27.66 4.76
CA SER A 312 -17.80 -26.29 5.20
C SER A 312 -18.29 -26.03 6.63
N LEU A 313 -17.43 -25.37 7.41
CA LEU A 313 -17.71 -24.84 8.76
C LEU A 313 -18.46 -23.50 8.71
N GLY A 314 -18.31 -22.75 7.61
CA GLY A 314 -18.77 -21.36 7.49
C GLY A 314 -18.04 -20.38 8.42
N VAL A 315 -16.70 -20.48 8.44
CA VAL A 315 -15.80 -19.55 9.14
C VAL A 315 -14.77 -18.97 8.17
N GLN A 316 -14.28 -17.78 8.47
CA GLN A 316 -13.10 -17.21 7.85
C GLN A 316 -11.99 -17.11 8.90
N PHE A 317 -10.80 -17.59 8.54
CA PHE A 317 -9.67 -17.66 9.44
C PHE A 317 -8.81 -16.39 9.42
N GLY A 318 -8.18 -16.12 10.56
CA GLY A 318 -7.26 -15.03 10.84
C GLY A 318 -7.72 -14.15 12.01
N THR A 319 -7.13 -12.98 12.20
CA THR A 319 -7.54 -12.02 13.24
C THR A 319 -8.26 -10.82 12.64
N SER A 320 -9.32 -10.37 13.32
CA SER A 320 -9.96 -9.08 12.99
C SER A 320 -9.16 -7.95 13.65
N ARG A 321 -9.10 -6.80 12.97
CA ARG A 321 -8.44 -5.60 13.51
C ARG A 321 -9.48 -4.59 13.97
N GLY A 322 -9.30 -4.05 15.16
CA GLY A 322 -10.06 -2.90 15.64
C GLY A 322 -9.68 -1.61 14.90
N PHE A 323 -10.45 -0.54 15.12
CA PHE A 323 -10.26 0.75 14.42
C PHE A 323 -8.82 1.30 14.54
N LEU A 324 -8.29 1.39 15.77
CA LEU A 324 -6.94 1.94 16.00
C LEU A 324 -5.84 1.08 15.36
N SER A 325 -5.94 -0.25 15.49
CA SER A 325 -4.99 -1.17 14.86
C SER A 325 -5.05 -1.11 13.34
N SER A 326 -6.23 -0.93 12.75
CA SER A 326 -6.39 -0.76 11.31
C SER A 326 -5.84 0.56 10.82
N LEU A 327 -5.96 1.64 11.61
CA LEU A 327 -5.36 2.94 11.32
C LEU A 327 -3.84 2.88 11.38
N ALA A 328 -3.28 2.27 12.42
CA ALA A 328 -1.84 2.07 12.56
C ALA A 328 -1.29 1.22 11.40
N LYS A 329 -1.98 0.13 11.03
CA LYS A 329 -1.59 -0.71 9.88
C LYS A 329 -1.73 0.06 8.56
N GLY A 330 -2.77 0.88 8.38
CA GLY A 330 -2.91 1.75 7.22
C GLY A 330 -1.74 2.72 7.07
N ALA A 331 -1.33 3.38 8.15
CA ALA A 331 -0.16 4.25 8.18
C ALA A 331 1.15 3.51 7.88
N TYR A 332 1.36 2.35 8.51
CA TYR A 332 2.52 1.50 8.23
C TYR A 332 2.57 1.06 6.76
N GLU A 333 1.45 0.61 6.21
CA GLU A 333 1.40 0.14 4.83
C GLU A 333 1.62 1.29 3.83
N THR A 334 1.08 2.47 4.12
CA THR A 334 1.36 3.68 3.33
C THR A 334 2.84 4.01 3.32
N TYR A 335 3.50 3.97 4.48
CA TYR A 335 4.94 4.21 4.59
C TYR A 335 5.76 3.14 3.84
N ASN A 336 5.47 1.86 4.08
CA ASN A 336 6.17 0.73 3.47
C ASN A 336 6.05 0.76 1.94
N LEU A 337 4.83 0.96 1.42
CA LEU A 337 4.62 1.04 -0.03
C LEU A 337 5.25 2.30 -0.63
N SER A 338 5.29 3.41 0.09
CA SER A 338 5.99 4.63 -0.36
C SER A 338 7.49 4.37 -0.55
N LEU A 339 8.13 3.71 0.42
CA LEU A 339 9.53 3.30 0.32
C LEU A 339 9.75 2.34 -0.85
N LYS A 340 8.88 1.32 -1.01
CA LYS A 340 8.97 0.37 -2.12
C LYS A 340 8.79 1.05 -3.48
N THR A 341 7.89 2.03 -3.60
CA THR A 341 7.73 2.83 -4.81
C THR A 341 9.00 3.62 -5.12
N LEU A 342 9.61 4.27 -4.12
CA LEU A 342 10.89 4.97 -4.30
C LEU A 342 12.03 4.03 -4.69
N GLN A 343 12.14 2.86 -4.06
CA GLN A 343 13.12 1.83 -4.40
C GLN A 343 12.92 1.31 -5.82
N PHE A 344 11.67 1.08 -6.24
CA PHE A 344 11.32 0.66 -7.58
C PHE A 344 11.74 1.70 -8.62
N ILE A 345 11.41 2.98 -8.39
CA ILE A 345 11.85 4.10 -9.25
C ILE A 345 13.38 4.17 -9.31
N GLY A 346 14.06 4.05 -8.17
CA GLY A 346 15.52 4.04 -8.10
C GLY A 346 16.15 2.91 -8.92
N LYS A 347 15.67 1.68 -8.75
CA LYS A 347 16.16 0.49 -9.50
C LYS A 347 15.88 0.57 -10.99
N MET A 348 14.76 1.19 -11.38
CA MET A 348 14.44 1.46 -12.79
C MET A 348 15.43 2.45 -13.41
N LEU A 349 15.78 3.53 -12.69
CA LEU A 349 16.76 4.51 -13.15
C LEU A 349 18.19 3.95 -13.21
N THR A 350 18.56 3.00 -12.35
CA THR A 350 19.87 2.33 -12.40
C THR A 350 19.94 1.18 -13.41
N GLY A 351 18.85 0.85 -14.11
CA GLY A 351 18.80 -0.22 -15.11
C GLY A 351 18.73 -1.65 -14.54
N ASN A 352 18.51 -1.80 -13.23
CA ASN A 352 18.43 -3.10 -12.56
C ASN A 352 17.03 -3.73 -12.63
N MET A 353 16.04 -3.01 -13.16
CA MET A 353 14.67 -3.46 -13.35
C MET A 353 14.10 -2.94 -14.67
N GLY A 354 13.45 -3.82 -15.44
CA GLY A 354 12.75 -3.45 -16.67
C GLY A 354 11.49 -2.61 -16.40
N ALA A 355 11.16 -1.71 -17.33
CA ALA A 355 9.98 -0.84 -17.25
C ALA A 355 8.64 -1.57 -17.50
N GLU A 356 8.67 -2.89 -17.65
CA GLU A 356 7.51 -3.77 -17.87
C GLU A 356 6.52 -3.73 -16.69
N ASN A 357 6.94 -3.28 -15.50
CA ASN A 357 6.05 -3.13 -14.35
C ASN A 357 5.46 -1.72 -14.21
N LEU A 358 5.80 -0.78 -15.10
CA LEU A 358 5.20 0.55 -15.13
C LEU A 358 3.87 0.47 -15.90
N SER A 359 2.75 0.68 -15.20
CA SER A 359 1.43 0.79 -15.82
C SER A 359 1.17 2.23 -16.27
N GLY A 360 0.88 2.40 -17.54
CA GLY A 360 0.37 3.66 -18.07
C GLY A 360 -1.14 3.82 -17.86
N PRO A 361 -1.76 4.84 -18.50
CA PRO A 361 -3.19 5.12 -18.35
C PRO A 361 -4.12 3.97 -18.76
N ILE A 362 -3.72 3.16 -19.76
CA ILE A 362 -4.53 2.04 -20.25
C ILE A 362 -4.47 0.90 -19.23
N GLY A 363 -3.28 0.58 -18.72
CA GLY A 363 -3.09 -0.41 -17.67
C GLY A 363 -3.88 -0.05 -16.40
N ILE A 364 -3.85 1.22 -15.99
CA ILE A 364 -4.63 1.70 -14.83
C ILE A 364 -6.14 1.54 -15.07
N ALA A 365 -6.65 1.84 -16.28
CA ALA A 365 -8.06 1.64 -16.60
C ALA A 365 -8.48 0.17 -16.55
N GLN A 366 -7.61 -0.73 -16.99
CA GLN A 366 -7.84 -2.18 -16.87
C GLN A 366 -7.87 -2.63 -15.42
N MET A 367 -6.85 -2.28 -14.63
CA MET A 367 -6.80 -2.59 -13.20
C MET A 367 -8.02 -2.05 -12.45
N ALA A 368 -8.45 -0.83 -12.76
CA ALA A 368 -9.64 -0.22 -12.16
C ALA A 368 -10.91 -1.03 -12.45
N GLY A 369 -11.11 -1.46 -13.71
CA GLY A 369 -12.26 -2.26 -14.09
C GLY A 369 -12.24 -3.68 -13.53
N ASP A 370 -11.08 -4.34 -13.53
CA ASP A 370 -10.91 -5.69 -12.98
C ASP A 370 -11.14 -5.71 -11.47
N THR A 371 -10.55 -4.77 -10.74
CA THR A 371 -10.74 -4.65 -9.28
C THR A 371 -12.15 -4.24 -8.91
N ALA A 372 -12.79 -3.34 -9.68
CA ALA A 372 -14.18 -2.97 -9.45
C ALA A 372 -15.15 -4.15 -9.63
N LYS A 373 -14.87 -5.04 -10.60
CA LYS A 373 -15.62 -6.30 -10.76
C LYS A 373 -15.36 -7.27 -9.62
N ALA A 374 -14.13 -7.34 -9.11
CA ALA A 374 -13.77 -8.20 -7.98
C ALA A 374 -14.42 -7.72 -6.67
N GLY A 375 -14.71 -6.42 -6.56
CA GLY A 375 -15.52 -5.84 -5.49
C GLY A 375 -14.96 -4.53 -4.96
N VAL A 376 -15.63 -3.98 -3.95
CA VAL A 376 -15.27 -2.67 -3.38
C VAL A 376 -13.91 -2.72 -2.66
N ILE A 377 -13.60 -3.80 -1.94
CA ILE A 377 -12.35 -3.89 -1.16
C ILE A 377 -11.10 -3.91 -2.06
N PRO A 378 -11.00 -4.76 -3.11
CA PRO A 378 -9.88 -4.69 -4.05
C PRO A 378 -9.76 -3.33 -4.75
N PHE A 379 -10.89 -2.71 -5.11
CA PHE A 379 -10.91 -1.39 -5.75
C PHE A 379 -10.38 -0.29 -4.81
N LEU A 380 -10.79 -0.30 -3.53
CA LEU A 380 -10.25 0.61 -2.52
C LEU A 380 -8.75 0.38 -2.28
N TYR A 381 -8.30 -0.87 -2.27
CA TYR A 381 -6.87 -1.18 -2.14
C TYR A 381 -6.08 -0.60 -3.32
N LEU A 382 -6.56 -0.75 -4.56
CA LEU A 382 -5.96 -0.12 -5.74
C LEU A 382 -5.96 1.42 -5.63
N MET A 383 -7.04 2.02 -5.15
CA MET A 383 -7.13 3.46 -4.91
C MET A 383 -6.06 3.94 -3.93
N ALA A 384 -5.87 3.25 -2.80
CA ALA A 384 -4.82 3.59 -1.85
C ALA A 384 -3.42 3.46 -2.47
N LEU A 385 -3.17 2.36 -3.20
CA LEU A 385 -1.89 2.14 -3.89
C LEU A 385 -1.58 3.25 -4.91
N LEU A 386 -2.54 3.61 -5.76
CA LEU A 386 -2.34 4.67 -6.75
C LEU A 386 -2.25 6.06 -6.10
N SER A 387 -2.95 6.27 -4.98
CA SER A 387 -2.83 7.50 -4.20
C SER A 387 -1.41 7.69 -3.66
N ILE A 388 -0.81 6.62 -3.11
CA ILE A 388 0.60 6.62 -2.70
C ILE A 388 1.49 6.94 -3.88
N SER A 389 1.32 6.25 -5.01
CA SER A 389 2.14 6.47 -6.19
C SER A 389 2.05 7.91 -6.69
N LEU A 390 0.86 8.50 -6.74
CA LEU A 390 0.67 9.91 -7.13
C LEU A 390 1.33 10.86 -6.13
N GLY A 391 1.19 10.62 -4.82
CA GLY A 391 1.86 11.40 -3.77
C GLY A 391 3.39 11.32 -3.85
N VAL A 392 3.95 10.12 -4.00
CA VAL A 392 5.40 9.89 -4.13
C VAL A 392 5.95 10.53 -5.40
N LEU A 393 5.29 10.30 -6.55
CA LEU A 393 5.71 10.86 -7.82
C LEU A 393 5.70 12.39 -7.78
N ASN A 394 4.65 12.99 -7.23
CA ASN A 394 4.56 14.45 -7.11
C ASN A 394 5.58 15.05 -6.14
N LEU A 395 6.16 14.26 -5.22
CA LEU A 395 7.28 14.71 -4.36
C LEU A 395 8.66 14.52 -5.00
N LEU A 396 8.77 13.88 -6.16
CA LEU A 396 10.05 13.77 -6.84
C LEU A 396 10.58 15.16 -7.22
N PRO A 397 11.92 15.34 -7.26
CA PRO A 397 12.56 16.61 -7.60
C PRO A 397 12.49 16.91 -9.10
N LEU A 398 11.31 16.80 -9.71
CA LEU A 398 11.04 17.04 -11.13
C LEU A 398 10.32 18.39 -11.28
N PRO A 399 10.83 19.33 -12.09
CA PRO A 399 10.37 20.73 -12.11
C PRO A 399 8.86 20.96 -12.25
N VAL A 400 8.17 20.11 -13.02
CA VAL A 400 6.73 20.24 -13.30
C VAL A 400 5.87 19.75 -12.15
N LEU A 401 6.45 18.96 -11.25
CA LEU A 401 5.78 18.38 -10.09
C LEU A 401 6.02 19.23 -8.85
N ASP A 402 5.19 19.05 -7.83
CA ASP A 402 5.25 19.83 -6.59
C ASP A 402 6.62 19.75 -5.91
N GLY A 403 7.24 18.58 -5.90
CA GLY A 403 8.57 18.32 -5.37
C GLY A 403 9.65 19.10 -6.09
N GLY A 404 9.53 19.30 -7.40
CA GLY A 404 10.41 20.20 -8.15
C GLY A 404 10.27 21.65 -7.69
N GLN A 405 9.04 22.12 -7.50
CA GLN A 405 8.80 23.47 -6.98
C GLN A 405 9.34 23.64 -5.54
N LEU A 406 9.20 22.62 -4.70
CA LEU A 406 9.79 22.58 -3.35
C LEU A 406 11.33 22.67 -3.41
N VAL A 407 11.97 21.97 -4.35
CA VAL A 407 13.42 22.06 -4.56
C VAL A 407 13.83 23.46 -5.01
N LEU A 408 13.10 24.07 -5.94
CA LEU A 408 13.36 25.45 -6.38
C LEU A 408 13.23 26.44 -5.23
N LEU A 409 12.18 26.33 -4.42
CA LEU A 409 12.00 27.11 -3.18
C LEU A 409 13.15 26.90 -2.19
N GLY A 410 13.65 25.67 -2.05
CA GLY A 410 14.81 25.35 -1.23
C GLY A 410 16.07 26.04 -1.74
N ILE A 411 16.32 26.01 -3.05
CA ILE A 411 17.43 26.71 -3.70
C ILE A 411 17.33 28.22 -3.47
N GLU A 412 16.15 28.81 -3.59
CA GLU A 412 15.91 30.22 -3.27
C GLU A 412 16.11 30.56 -1.80
N ALA A 413 15.75 29.65 -0.88
CA ALA A 413 15.99 29.80 0.55
C ALA A 413 17.49 29.88 0.85
N VAL A 414 18.28 28.98 0.29
CA VAL A 414 19.75 28.96 0.44
C VAL A 414 20.41 30.17 -0.23
N ARG A 415 19.96 30.57 -1.42
CA ARG A 415 20.52 31.71 -2.16
C ARG A 415 20.12 33.07 -1.59
N GLY A 416 19.09 33.13 -0.76
CA GLY A 416 18.54 34.38 -0.21
C GLY A 416 17.79 35.26 -1.22
N LYS A 417 17.80 34.93 -2.52
CA LYS A 417 17.15 35.67 -3.61
C LYS A 417 16.45 34.73 -4.60
N PRO A 418 15.39 35.18 -5.30
CA PRO A 418 14.67 34.37 -6.28
C PRO A 418 15.57 33.91 -7.43
N LEU A 419 15.15 32.83 -8.10
CA LEU A 419 15.82 32.37 -9.32
C LEU A 419 15.62 33.39 -10.46
N PRO A 420 16.64 33.60 -11.31
CA PRO A 420 16.43 34.39 -12.52
C PRO A 420 15.36 33.71 -13.38
N GLU A 421 14.39 34.47 -13.88
CA GLU A 421 13.25 33.95 -14.67
C GLU A 421 13.70 33.06 -15.84
N LYS A 422 14.82 33.40 -16.49
CA LYS A 422 15.39 32.58 -17.57
C LYS A 422 15.77 31.18 -17.12
N VAL A 423 16.33 31.05 -15.91
CA VAL A 423 16.74 29.76 -15.34
C VAL A 423 15.50 28.98 -14.94
N GLU A 424 14.56 29.62 -14.25
CA GLU A 424 13.30 29.00 -13.84
C GLU A 424 12.54 28.48 -15.06
N SER A 425 12.32 29.32 -16.08
CA SER A 425 11.65 28.92 -17.32
C SER A 425 12.37 27.77 -18.03
N TYR A 426 13.71 27.77 -18.07
CA TYR A 426 14.46 26.66 -18.66
C TYR A 426 14.24 25.36 -17.88
N VAL A 427 14.30 25.41 -16.56
CA VAL A 427 14.10 24.25 -15.68
C VAL A 427 12.69 23.67 -15.85
N PHE A 428 11.65 24.51 -15.85
CA PHE A 428 10.28 24.05 -16.12
C PHE A 428 10.11 23.46 -17.52
N THR A 429 10.66 24.08 -18.56
CA THR A 429 10.57 23.56 -19.94
C THR A 429 11.25 22.20 -20.09
N VAL A 430 12.46 22.03 -19.54
CA VAL A 430 13.16 20.74 -19.55
C VAL A 430 12.37 19.69 -18.78
N GLY A 431 11.84 20.04 -17.61
CA GLY A 431 10.96 19.16 -16.84
C GLY A 431 9.72 18.73 -17.61
N ALA A 432 9.06 19.67 -18.32
CA ALA A 432 7.86 19.40 -19.11
C ALA A 432 8.13 18.46 -20.28
N ILE A 433 9.25 18.67 -20.99
CA ILE A 433 9.68 17.77 -22.06
C ILE A 433 9.93 16.37 -21.50
N MET A 434 10.62 16.26 -20.36
CA MET A 434 10.95 14.97 -19.75
C MET A 434 9.70 14.21 -19.27
N VAL A 435 8.77 14.88 -18.58
CA VAL A 435 7.48 14.28 -18.17
C VAL A 435 6.65 13.89 -19.39
N GLY A 436 6.64 14.73 -20.44
CA GLY A 436 5.97 14.41 -21.70
C GLY A 436 6.55 13.16 -22.39
N MET A 437 7.88 13.03 -22.44
CA MET A 437 8.56 11.83 -22.94
C MET A 437 8.22 10.59 -22.10
N LEU A 438 8.20 10.71 -20.77
CA LEU A 438 7.84 9.62 -19.88
C LEU A 438 6.38 9.18 -20.08
N MET A 439 5.47 10.12 -20.30
CA MET A 439 4.06 9.81 -20.60
C MET A 439 3.92 9.09 -21.94
N ILE A 440 4.62 9.55 -22.99
CA ILE A 440 4.65 8.87 -24.30
C ILE A 440 5.21 7.46 -24.14
N PHE A 441 6.31 7.31 -23.41
CA PHE A 441 6.93 6.02 -23.13
C PHE A 441 5.98 5.07 -22.37
N ALA A 442 5.30 5.56 -21.34
CA ALA A 442 4.33 4.77 -20.59
C ALA A 442 3.14 4.31 -21.45
N VAL A 443 2.62 5.19 -22.32
CA VAL A 443 1.56 4.84 -23.27
C VAL A 443 2.05 3.82 -24.30
N PHE A 444 3.27 3.99 -24.82
CA PHE A 444 3.86 3.02 -25.75
C PHE A 444 4.07 1.65 -25.09
N ASN A 445 4.57 1.62 -23.86
CA ASN A 445 4.76 0.40 -23.07
C ASN A 445 3.44 -0.31 -22.77
N ASP A 446 2.38 0.45 -22.49
CA ASP A 446 1.02 -0.10 -22.36
C ASP A 446 0.55 -0.72 -23.68
N ILE A 447 0.63 0.02 -24.80
CA ILE A 447 0.17 -0.44 -26.11
C ILE A 447 0.92 -1.71 -26.52
N SER A 448 2.24 -1.74 -26.36
CA SER A 448 3.08 -2.91 -26.68
C SER A 448 2.78 -4.14 -25.83
N ARG A 449 2.11 -3.97 -24.69
CA ARG A 449 1.68 -5.09 -23.82
C ARG A 449 0.34 -5.67 -24.22
N TYR A 450 -0.50 -4.88 -24.91
CA TYR A 450 -1.89 -5.22 -25.24
C TYR A 450 -2.14 -5.46 -26.74
N ILE A 451 -1.12 -5.27 -27.58
CA ILE A 451 -1.05 -5.72 -28.98
C ILE A 451 -0.10 -6.91 -29.02
#